data_AF-A0A951EYQ0-F1
#
_entry.id   AF-A0A951EYQ0-F1
#
_cell.length_a   1.000
_cell.length_b   1.000
_cell.length_c   1.000
_cell.angle_alpha   90.00
_cell.angle_beta   90.00
_cell.angle_gamma   90.00
#
_symmetry.space_group_name_H-M   'P 1'
#
loop_
_entity.id
_entity.type
_entity.pdbx_description
1 polymer ?
#
loop_
_entity_poly.entity_id
_entity_poly.type
_entity_poly.pdbx_seq_one_letter_code
_entity_poly.pdbx_strand_id
1 'polypeptide(L)'
;SPPLRKLLDMVEKVGKSDVAVLLQGESGTGKELVARLIYGVKGKGQFVPVDCGALPTTLVESELFGHERGAFTGAVASRPGLLQKAHDGTAFFDEVGELPADAQAKLLRALQQREIRSVGSDRTRPCEFRLIAATNRNLAQEVKDGRFRLDLYFRINVITLEVPPLRERKEDIPALVRFFLAKSGHSHYRVPQPLLTAMAQHNWPGNVRELENCVARLVALSSDDTLHVEHLPRWETEVAPPCERPAVPAEPKHEDSPRPAMSLDGAERAAIERALSAANGKINEAAKLLGINRSTLYRRRRYYGL
;
A
#
# COMPACT_ATOMS: atom_id res chain seq x y z
N SER A 1 5.70 0.18 22.16
CA SER A 1 6.70 -0.77 21.67
C SER A 1 8.10 -0.11 21.61
N PRO A 2 9.20 -0.87 21.72
CA PRO A 2 10.57 -0.34 21.59
C PRO A 2 10.89 0.34 20.24
N PRO A 3 10.47 -0.20 19.07
CA PRO A 3 10.71 0.45 17.78
C PRO A 3 10.06 1.84 17.68
N LEU A 4 8.83 1.98 18.19
CA LEU A 4 8.13 3.27 18.20
C LEU A 4 8.82 4.28 19.13
N ARG A 5 9.29 3.86 20.31
CA ARG A 5 10.04 4.75 21.21
C ARG A 5 11.32 5.28 20.57
N LYS A 6 12.08 4.41 19.91
CA LYS A 6 13.29 4.81 19.17
C LYS A 6 12.96 5.82 18.06
N LEU A 7 11.85 5.62 17.34
CA LEU A 7 11.38 6.58 16.34
C LEU A 7 11.03 7.94 16.97
N LEU A 8 10.31 7.95 18.10
CA LEU A 8 9.92 9.18 18.80
C LEU A 8 11.14 9.95 19.32
N ASP A 9 12.14 9.26 19.88
CA ASP A 9 13.40 9.87 20.31
C ASP A 9 14.13 10.57 19.15
N MET A 10 14.07 9.97 17.95
CA MET A 10 14.64 10.56 16.74
C MET A 10 13.81 11.74 16.24
N VAL A 11 12.48 11.65 16.30
CA VAL A 11 11.56 12.75 15.96
C VAL A 11 11.87 13.99 16.81
N GLU A 12 12.10 13.84 18.11
CA GLU A 12 12.46 14.97 18.98
C GLU A 12 13.81 15.60 18.63
N LYS A 13 14.81 14.79 18.27
CA LYS A 13 16.13 15.28 17.86
C LYS A 13 16.05 16.03 16.54
N VAL A 14 15.42 15.43 15.54
CA VAL A 14 15.32 15.96 14.17
C VAL A 14 14.39 17.17 14.11
N GLY A 15 13.31 17.16 14.90
CA GLY A 15 12.34 18.26 15.00
C GLY A 15 12.96 19.61 15.36
N LYS A 16 14.08 19.62 16.12
CA LYS A 16 14.79 20.84 16.55
C LYS A 16 15.59 21.54 15.42
N SER A 17 15.87 20.82 14.35
CA SER A 17 16.63 21.30 13.18
C SER A 17 15.71 21.56 12.00
N ASP A 18 16.15 22.41 11.06
CA ASP A 18 15.40 22.75 9.85
C ASP A 18 15.83 21.91 8.63
N VAL A 19 16.51 20.79 8.87
CA VAL A 19 16.97 19.87 7.82
C VAL A 19 15.79 19.12 7.18
N ALA A 20 15.96 18.74 5.91
CA ALA A 20 15.01 17.90 5.22
C ALA A 20 14.94 16.50 5.86
N VAL A 21 13.73 15.97 5.99
CA VAL A 21 13.49 14.65 6.57
C VAL A 21 12.76 13.78 5.57
N LEU A 22 13.26 12.56 5.34
CA LEU A 22 12.59 11.53 4.57
C LEU A 22 12.00 10.47 5.52
N LEU A 23 10.69 10.31 5.50
CA LEU A 23 9.96 9.26 6.19
C LEU A 23 9.77 8.07 5.26
N GLN A 24 10.37 6.94 5.60
CA GLN A 24 10.26 5.73 4.81
C GLN A 24 9.45 4.69 5.57
N GLY A 25 8.46 4.10 4.92
CA GLY A 25 7.65 3.06 5.54
C GLY A 25 6.45 2.68 4.69
N GLU A 26 5.91 1.50 4.99
CA GLU A 26 4.75 0.95 4.27
C GLU A 26 3.53 1.88 4.33
N SER A 27 2.61 1.69 3.38
CA SER A 27 1.35 2.42 3.39
C SER A 27 0.55 2.09 4.65
N GLY A 28 -0.14 3.09 5.20
CA GLY A 28 -0.96 2.93 6.40
C GLY A 28 -0.19 2.84 7.72
N THR A 29 1.14 3.07 7.76
CA THR A 29 1.94 3.07 9.01
C THR A 29 1.78 4.33 9.87
N GLY A 30 1.23 5.42 9.29
CA GLY A 30 1.04 6.70 9.96
C GLY A 30 2.14 7.73 9.69
N LYS A 31 2.78 7.71 8.51
CA LYS A 31 3.83 8.65 8.11
C LYS A 31 3.42 10.13 8.28
N GLU A 32 2.18 10.49 7.93
CA GLU A 32 1.65 11.85 8.15
C GLU A 32 1.64 12.25 9.64
N LEU A 33 1.26 11.33 10.54
CA LEU A 33 1.30 11.60 11.99
C LEU A 33 2.73 11.85 12.45
N VAL A 34 3.69 11.05 11.97
CA VAL A 34 5.11 11.26 12.27
C VAL A 34 5.58 12.62 11.74
N ALA A 35 5.19 13.02 10.53
CA ALA A 35 5.50 14.35 9.98
C ALA A 35 4.92 15.48 10.85
N ARG A 36 3.67 15.32 11.32
CA ARG A 36 3.03 16.27 12.23
C ARG A 36 3.71 16.33 13.59
N LEU A 37 4.23 15.21 14.10
CA LEU A 37 5.02 15.19 15.34
C LEU A 37 6.34 15.94 15.16
N ILE A 38 7.06 15.72 14.05
CA ILE A 38 8.29 16.46 13.72
C ILE A 38 8.01 17.96 13.64
N TYR A 39 6.94 18.34 12.93
CA TYR A 39 6.48 19.71 12.86
C TYR A 39 6.13 20.27 14.25
N GLY A 40 5.45 19.51 15.11
CA GLY A 40 5.05 19.94 16.45
C GLY A 40 6.20 20.31 17.39
N VAL A 41 7.44 19.84 17.15
CA VAL A 41 8.60 20.15 18.00
C VAL A 41 9.04 21.61 17.90
N LYS A 42 9.05 22.18 16.67
CA LYS A 42 9.57 23.53 16.40
C LYS A 42 8.93 24.16 15.15
N GLY A 43 7.70 23.78 14.84
CA GLY A 43 6.99 24.20 13.64
C GLY A 43 6.88 25.72 13.59
N LYS A 44 7.31 26.29 12.46
CA LYS A 44 7.07 27.68 12.12
C LYS A 44 6.12 27.73 10.93
N GLY A 45 5.38 28.84 10.80
CA GLY A 45 4.48 29.09 9.69
C GLY A 45 3.36 28.06 9.56
N GLN A 46 2.94 27.79 8.33
CA GLN A 46 1.89 26.83 8.02
C GLN A 46 2.48 25.44 7.73
N PHE A 47 1.85 24.38 8.25
CA PHE A 47 2.09 23.01 7.80
C PHE A 47 1.20 22.72 6.59
N VAL A 48 1.80 22.55 5.41
CA VAL A 48 1.09 22.33 4.15
C VAL A 48 1.31 20.88 3.69
N PRO A 49 0.31 19.99 3.88
CA PRO A 49 0.37 18.65 3.34
C PRO A 49 0.10 18.65 1.83
N VAL A 50 0.85 17.82 1.12
CA VAL A 50 0.78 17.60 -0.33
C VAL A 50 0.77 16.09 -0.54
N ASP A 51 -0.35 15.56 -1.02
CA ASP A 51 -0.46 14.15 -1.41
C ASP A 51 -0.10 14.01 -2.89
N CYS A 52 1.10 13.51 -3.18
CA CYS A 52 1.57 13.35 -4.56
C CYS A 52 0.86 12.21 -5.28
N GLY A 53 0.33 11.22 -4.55
CA GLY A 53 -0.36 10.07 -5.11
C GLY A 53 -1.82 10.36 -5.49
N ALA A 54 -2.46 11.32 -4.82
CA ALA A 54 -3.83 11.72 -5.11
C ALA A 54 -3.96 12.72 -6.28
N LEU A 55 -2.88 13.41 -6.64
CA LEU A 55 -2.89 14.44 -7.68
C LEU A 55 -2.74 13.83 -9.08
N PRO A 56 -3.63 14.14 -10.05
CA PRO A 56 -3.44 13.74 -11.44
C PRO A 56 -2.12 14.30 -11.97
N THR A 57 -1.34 13.48 -12.68
CA THR A 57 0.01 13.83 -13.16
C THR A 57 0.04 15.14 -13.96
N THR A 58 -1.02 15.42 -14.72
CA THR A 58 -1.19 16.65 -15.51
C THR A 58 -1.42 17.91 -14.66
N LEU A 59 -1.94 17.75 -13.44
CA LEU A 59 -2.28 18.85 -12.54
C LEU A 59 -1.25 19.05 -11.43
N VAL A 60 -0.43 18.04 -11.12
CA VAL A 60 0.61 18.09 -10.08
C VAL A 60 1.41 19.40 -10.12
N GLU A 61 1.88 19.82 -11.31
CA GLU A 61 2.66 21.05 -11.42
C GLU A 61 1.85 22.30 -11.08
N SER A 62 0.63 22.39 -11.60
CA SER A 62 -0.23 23.55 -11.41
C SER A 62 -0.72 23.69 -9.97
N GLU A 63 -0.90 22.57 -9.27
CA GLU A 63 -1.29 22.53 -7.85
C GLU A 63 -0.09 22.86 -6.95
N LEU A 64 1.09 22.31 -7.23
CA LEU A 64 2.30 22.55 -6.44
C LEU A 64 2.82 23.99 -6.58
N PHE A 65 3.00 24.44 -7.82
CA PHE A 65 3.71 25.69 -8.13
C PHE A 65 2.76 26.85 -8.47
N GLY A 66 1.47 26.56 -8.65
CA GLY A 66 0.48 27.52 -9.11
C GLY A 66 0.51 27.69 -10.62
N HIS A 67 -0.47 28.41 -11.15
CA HIS A 67 -0.55 28.73 -12.57
C HIS A 67 -1.09 30.14 -12.80
N GLU A 68 -0.70 30.73 -13.93
CA GLU A 68 -1.29 31.97 -14.42
C GLU A 68 -2.49 31.69 -15.33
N ARG A 69 -3.37 32.70 -15.49
CA ARG A 69 -4.49 32.63 -16.43
C ARG A 69 -3.98 32.31 -17.85
N GLY A 70 -4.58 31.32 -18.48
CA GLY A 70 -4.23 30.90 -19.85
C GLY A 70 -3.03 29.95 -19.95
N ALA A 71 -2.48 29.47 -18.84
CA ALA A 71 -1.35 28.54 -18.85
C ALA A 71 -1.65 27.18 -19.50
N PHE A 72 -2.91 26.72 -19.45
CA PHE A 72 -3.39 25.49 -20.08
C PHE A 72 -4.91 25.58 -20.34
N THR A 73 -5.45 24.61 -21.07
CA THR A 73 -6.90 24.50 -21.34
C THR A 73 -7.67 24.32 -20.03
N GLY A 74 -8.40 25.35 -19.60
CA GLY A 74 -9.13 25.37 -18.31
C GLY A 74 -8.53 26.30 -17.25
N ALA A 75 -7.38 26.94 -17.51
CA ALA A 75 -6.79 27.96 -16.63
C ALA A 75 -7.54 29.30 -16.74
N VAL A 76 -8.79 29.36 -16.28
CA VAL A 76 -9.68 30.54 -16.37
C VAL A 76 -9.21 31.69 -15.47
N ALA A 77 -8.51 31.38 -14.37
CA ALA A 77 -7.97 32.36 -13.44
C ALA A 77 -6.60 31.90 -12.91
N SER A 78 -5.75 32.84 -12.50
CA SER A 78 -4.49 32.50 -11.83
C SER A 78 -4.77 31.95 -10.44
N ARG A 79 -4.02 30.91 -10.02
CA ARG A 79 -4.12 30.33 -8.67
C ARG A 79 -2.74 30.15 -8.05
N PRO A 80 -2.55 30.53 -6.76
CA PRO A 80 -1.30 30.27 -6.06
C PRO A 80 -1.15 28.77 -5.78
N GLY A 81 0.09 28.28 -5.89
CA GLY A 81 0.41 26.87 -5.60
C GLY A 81 0.45 26.54 -4.12
N LEU A 82 0.47 25.25 -3.80
CA LEU A 82 0.64 24.74 -2.43
C LEU A 82 1.98 25.19 -1.82
N LEU A 83 3.06 25.24 -2.60
CA LEU A 83 4.37 25.67 -2.08
C LEU A 83 4.42 27.15 -1.72
N GLN A 84 3.64 27.99 -2.41
CA GLN A 84 3.46 29.39 -2.00
C GLN A 84 2.85 29.50 -0.61
N LYS A 85 1.93 28.60 -0.23
CA LYS A 85 1.34 28.56 1.11
C LYS A 85 2.31 28.03 2.16
N ALA A 86 3.30 27.23 1.74
CA ALA A 86 4.31 26.66 2.63
C ALA A 86 5.47 27.62 2.92
N HIS A 87 5.51 28.79 2.26
CA HIS A 87 6.55 29.78 2.48
C HIS A 87 6.63 30.20 3.96
N ASP A 88 7.86 30.23 4.50
CA ASP A 88 8.19 30.43 5.92
C ASP A 88 7.56 29.38 6.86
N GLY A 89 7.13 28.26 6.27
CA GLY A 89 6.43 27.17 6.91
C GLY A 89 7.11 25.82 6.71
N THR A 90 6.30 24.77 6.68
CA THR A 90 6.73 23.39 6.43
C THR A 90 5.88 22.76 5.34
N ALA A 91 6.51 22.28 4.27
CA ALA A 91 5.85 21.48 3.24
C ALA A 91 6.03 20.00 3.57
N PHE A 92 4.92 19.27 3.68
CA PHE A 92 4.91 17.82 3.83
C PHE A 92 4.49 17.16 2.52
N PHE A 93 5.37 16.39 1.89
CA PHE A 93 5.08 15.63 0.68
C PHE A 93 4.84 14.17 1.04
N ASP A 94 3.60 13.71 0.96
CA ASP A 94 3.29 12.28 1.04
C ASP A 94 3.43 11.63 -0.34
N GLU A 95 3.91 10.39 -0.33
CA GLU A 95 4.25 9.59 -1.50
C GLU A 95 5.08 10.34 -2.56
N VAL A 96 6.17 11.02 -2.13
CA VAL A 96 7.06 11.82 -3.00
C VAL A 96 7.64 11.04 -4.19
N GLY A 97 7.70 9.71 -4.09
CA GLY A 97 8.14 8.82 -5.16
C GLY A 97 7.18 8.76 -6.37
N GLU A 98 5.95 9.28 -6.23
CA GLU A 98 4.95 9.38 -7.31
C GLU A 98 5.11 10.66 -8.16
N LEU A 99 6.01 11.57 -7.77
CA LEU A 99 6.19 12.82 -8.51
C LEU A 99 6.69 12.57 -9.95
N PRO A 100 6.06 13.18 -10.97
CA PRO A 100 6.57 13.12 -12.34
C PRO A 100 7.91 13.86 -12.47
N ALA A 101 8.72 13.47 -13.46
CA ALA A 101 10.08 13.98 -13.66
C ALA A 101 10.16 15.52 -13.76
N ASP A 102 9.18 16.15 -14.42
CA ASP A 102 9.12 17.62 -14.55
C ASP A 102 8.88 18.31 -13.20
N ALA A 103 7.97 17.75 -12.39
CA ALA A 103 7.71 18.23 -11.04
C ALA A 103 8.93 18.00 -10.11
N GLN A 104 9.65 16.89 -10.27
CA GLN A 104 10.91 16.63 -9.55
C GLN A 104 11.95 17.71 -9.86
N ALA A 105 12.12 18.09 -11.13
CA ALA A 105 13.06 19.13 -11.54
C ALA A 105 12.70 20.51 -10.97
N LYS A 106 11.40 20.86 -10.96
CA LYS A 106 10.92 22.13 -10.37
C LYS A 106 11.04 22.13 -8.84
N LEU A 107 10.75 21.02 -8.18
CA LEU A 107 10.92 20.88 -6.73
C LEU A 107 12.40 21.03 -6.34
N LEU A 108 13.32 20.41 -7.09
CA LEU A 108 14.75 20.59 -6.87
C LEU A 108 15.16 22.07 -6.95
N ARG A 109 14.69 22.79 -7.98
CA ARG A 109 14.95 24.23 -8.10
C ARG A 109 14.39 25.01 -6.92
N ALA A 110 13.17 24.69 -6.47
CA ALA A 110 12.59 25.31 -5.27
C ALA A 110 13.45 25.11 -4.02
N LEU A 111 13.97 23.90 -3.81
CA LEU A 111 14.81 23.56 -2.66
C LEU A 111 16.23 24.14 -2.72
N GLN A 112 16.75 24.37 -3.92
CA GLN A 112 18.11 24.90 -4.12
C GLN A 112 18.14 26.43 -4.18
N GLN A 113 17.26 27.02 -4.98
CA GLN A 113 17.22 28.46 -5.27
C GLN A 113 16.32 29.23 -4.30
N ARG A 114 15.48 28.54 -3.52
CA ARG A 114 14.45 29.15 -2.65
C ARG A 114 13.50 30.05 -3.42
N GLU A 115 13.21 29.69 -4.67
CA GLU A 115 12.30 30.39 -5.56
C GLU A 115 11.43 29.39 -6.32
N ILE A 116 10.20 29.79 -6.60
CA ILE A 116 9.29 29.02 -7.45
C ILE A 116 8.78 29.85 -8.62
N ARG A 117 8.38 29.16 -9.68
CA ARG A 117 7.82 29.74 -10.90
C ARG A 117 6.53 29.02 -11.23
N SER A 118 5.44 29.78 -11.31
CA SER A 118 4.12 29.24 -11.68
C SER A 118 4.08 28.84 -13.15
N VAL A 119 3.23 27.86 -13.47
CA VAL A 119 3.02 27.40 -14.85
C VAL A 119 2.49 28.56 -15.70
N GLY A 120 3.11 28.78 -16.86
CA GLY A 120 2.74 29.88 -17.77
C GLY A 120 3.26 31.27 -17.37
N SER A 121 4.02 31.39 -16.28
CA SER A 121 4.67 32.66 -15.88
C SER A 121 6.17 32.58 -16.11
N ASP A 122 6.83 33.70 -16.43
CA ASP A 122 8.30 33.86 -16.36
C ASP A 122 8.79 34.43 -15.03
N ARG A 123 7.87 34.89 -14.18
CA ARG A 123 8.22 35.53 -12.91
C ARG A 123 8.53 34.48 -11.85
N THR A 124 9.68 34.63 -11.20
CA THR A 124 10.02 33.87 -10.00
C THR A 124 9.48 34.57 -8.76
N ARG A 125 9.21 33.79 -7.72
CA ARG A 125 8.79 34.28 -6.39
C ARG A 125 9.61 33.57 -5.32
N PRO A 126 10.10 34.28 -4.29
CA PRO A 126 10.78 33.63 -3.18
C PRO A 126 9.84 32.65 -2.48
N CYS A 127 10.39 31.50 -2.10
CA CYS A 127 9.67 30.41 -1.49
C CYS A 127 10.66 29.53 -0.73
N GLU A 128 10.89 29.89 0.52
CA GLU A 128 11.65 29.11 1.49
C GLU A 128 10.70 28.34 2.41
N PHE A 129 10.94 27.04 2.61
CA PHE A 129 10.15 26.19 3.49
C PHE A 129 11.00 25.03 4.00
N ARG A 130 10.64 24.51 5.18
CA ARG A 130 11.18 23.23 5.67
C ARG A 130 10.51 22.08 4.92
N LEU A 131 11.30 21.11 4.46
CA LEU A 131 10.79 19.94 3.76
C LEU A 131 10.68 18.72 4.69
N ILE A 132 9.52 18.07 4.70
CA ILE A 132 9.35 16.71 5.18
C ILE A 132 8.77 15.90 4.02
N ALA A 133 9.41 14.82 3.61
CA ALA A 133 8.94 13.95 2.55
C ALA A 133 8.61 12.57 3.13
N ALA A 134 7.65 11.86 2.54
CA ALA A 134 7.29 10.51 2.90
C ALA A 134 7.12 9.66 1.63
N THR A 135 7.42 8.37 1.74
CA THR A 135 7.28 7.41 0.64
C THR A 135 7.20 5.98 1.16
N ASN A 136 6.44 5.13 0.47
CA ASN A 136 6.52 3.68 0.62
C ASN A 136 7.52 3.01 -0.35
N ARG A 137 7.99 3.74 -1.37
CA ARG A 137 8.93 3.23 -2.38
C ARG A 137 10.38 3.31 -1.91
N ASN A 138 11.21 2.40 -2.41
CA ASN A 138 12.66 2.51 -2.25
C ASN A 138 13.22 3.53 -3.25
N LEU A 139 13.39 4.78 -2.82
CA LEU A 139 13.86 5.85 -3.70
C LEU A 139 15.25 5.58 -4.30
N ALA A 140 16.13 4.87 -3.58
CA ALA A 140 17.44 4.51 -4.12
C ALA A 140 17.30 3.57 -5.33
N GLN A 141 16.31 2.68 -5.32
CA GLN A 141 15.98 1.85 -6.49
C GLN A 141 15.29 2.66 -7.59
N GLU A 142 14.35 3.55 -7.26
CA GLU A 142 13.71 4.44 -8.23
C GLU A 142 14.73 5.32 -8.97
N VAL A 143 15.82 5.72 -8.30
CA VAL A 143 16.94 6.44 -8.92
C VAL A 143 17.71 5.56 -9.89
N LYS A 144 18.03 4.32 -9.51
CA LYS A 144 18.72 3.36 -10.40
C LYS A 144 17.89 3.06 -11.65
N ASP A 145 16.58 3.01 -11.49
CA ASP A 145 15.63 2.75 -12.58
C ASP A 145 15.32 4.01 -13.42
N GLY A 146 15.91 5.16 -13.10
CA GLY A 146 15.72 6.42 -13.83
C GLY A 146 14.36 7.09 -13.63
N ARG A 147 13.54 6.59 -12.69
CA ARG A 147 12.21 7.15 -12.36
C ARG A 147 12.28 8.30 -11.36
N PHE A 148 13.36 8.37 -10.59
CA PHE A 148 13.61 9.45 -9.65
C PHE A 148 14.98 10.08 -9.87
N ARG A 149 15.07 11.41 -9.78
CA ARG A 149 16.34 12.10 -10.03
C ARG A 149 17.30 11.95 -8.84
N LEU A 150 18.56 11.64 -9.14
CA LEU A 150 19.63 11.49 -8.15
C LEU A 150 19.89 12.78 -7.35
N ASP A 151 19.84 13.93 -8.02
CA ASP A 151 20.08 15.25 -7.41
C ASP A 151 18.98 15.62 -6.38
N LEU A 152 17.71 15.37 -6.71
CA LEU A 152 16.60 15.52 -5.77
C LEU A 152 16.70 14.53 -4.63
N TYR A 153 17.03 13.27 -4.90
CA TYR A 153 17.20 12.24 -3.87
C TYR A 153 18.19 12.68 -2.78
N PHE A 154 19.38 13.16 -3.16
CA PHE A 154 20.35 13.65 -2.17
C PHE A 154 19.88 14.90 -1.42
N ARG A 155 19.04 15.73 -2.02
CA ARG A 155 18.52 16.94 -1.36
C ARG A 155 17.43 16.64 -0.33
N ILE A 156 16.63 15.59 -0.56
CA ILE A 156 15.55 15.18 0.38
C ILE A 156 16.04 14.17 1.41
N ASN A 157 17.00 13.31 1.06
CA ASN A 157 17.50 12.23 1.91
C ASN A 157 18.65 12.70 2.82
N VAL A 158 18.42 13.77 3.58
CA VAL A 158 19.41 14.28 4.55
C VAL A 158 19.33 13.49 5.86
N ILE A 159 18.12 13.29 6.37
CA ILE A 159 17.84 12.40 7.49
C ILE A 159 16.69 11.47 7.10
N THR A 160 16.92 10.17 7.19
CA THR A 160 15.88 9.15 6.97
C THR A 160 15.35 8.64 8.30
N LEU A 161 14.03 8.62 8.47
CA LEU A 161 13.36 7.98 9.59
C LEU A 161 12.50 6.84 9.05
N GLU A 162 12.79 5.62 9.51
CA GLU A 162 12.00 4.44 9.18
C GLU A 162 10.80 4.35 10.12
N VAL A 163 9.60 4.29 9.54
CA VAL A 163 8.36 4.10 10.29
C VAL A 163 8.04 2.60 10.31
N PRO A 164 8.12 1.93 11.47
CA PRO A 164 8.01 0.49 11.54
C PRO A 164 6.58 0.03 11.21
N PRO A 165 6.43 -1.07 10.45
CA PRO A 165 5.14 -1.67 10.18
C PRO A 165 4.50 -2.22 11.46
N LEU A 166 3.18 -2.36 11.47
CA LEU A 166 2.41 -2.78 12.64
C LEU A 166 2.82 -4.17 13.15
N ARG A 167 3.23 -5.07 12.24
CA ARG A 167 3.76 -6.40 12.61
C ARG A 167 5.01 -6.39 13.47
N GLU A 168 5.82 -5.33 13.42
CA GLU A 168 7.02 -5.16 14.26
C GLU A 168 6.70 -4.48 15.60
N ARG A 169 5.48 -3.97 15.76
CA ARG A 169 5.00 -3.27 16.97
C ARG A 169 3.65 -3.79 17.45
N LYS A 170 3.48 -5.13 17.44
CA LYS A 170 2.23 -5.81 17.84
C LYS A 170 1.76 -5.45 19.26
N GLU A 171 2.69 -5.11 20.16
CA GLU A 171 2.40 -4.61 21.51
C GLU A 171 1.56 -3.31 21.54
N ASP A 172 1.58 -2.53 20.44
CA ASP A 172 0.82 -1.28 20.34
C ASP A 172 -0.64 -1.51 19.92
N ILE A 173 -0.99 -2.72 19.43
CA ILE A 173 -2.34 -3.05 18.93
C ILE A 173 -3.43 -2.79 19.99
N PRO A 174 -3.29 -3.22 21.27
CA PRO A 174 -4.33 -2.96 22.28
C PRO A 174 -4.59 -1.47 22.51
N ALA A 175 -3.54 -0.64 22.49
CA ALA A 175 -3.67 0.81 22.66
C ALA A 175 -4.33 1.45 21.43
N LEU A 176 -3.95 1.02 20.22
CA LEU A 176 -4.54 1.49 18.97
C LEU A 176 -6.02 1.13 18.86
N VAL A 177 -6.43 -0.08 19.23
CA VAL A 177 -7.84 -0.50 19.25
C VAL A 177 -8.66 0.40 20.17
N ARG A 178 -8.17 0.64 21.40
CA ARG A 178 -8.84 1.56 22.34
C ARG A 178 -8.94 2.98 21.79
N PHE A 179 -7.90 3.46 21.12
CA PHE A 179 -7.92 4.76 20.47
C PHE A 179 -9.00 4.86 19.39
N PHE A 180 -9.13 3.86 18.50
CA PHE A 180 -10.15 3.87 17.45
C PHE A 180 -11.58 3.72 17.99
N LEU A 181 -11.76 2.96 19.06
CA LEU A 181 -13.03 2.90 19.78
C LEU A 181 -13.40 4.26 20.37
N ALA A 182 -12.46 4.94 21.03
CA ALA A 182 -12.69 6.27 21.57
C ALA A 182 -12.99 7.30 20.47
N LYS A 183 -12.23 7.27 19.36
CA LYS A 183 -12.42 8.14 18.19
C LYS A 183 -13.80 8.00 17.57
N SER A 184 -14.40 6.81 17.61
CA SER A 184 -15.72 6.53 17.04
C SER A 184 -16.87 6.68 18.04
N GLY A 185 -16.61 7.06 19.30
CA GLY A 185 -17.65 7.20 20.33
C GLY A 185 -18.01 5.90 21.07
N HIS A 186 -17.26 4.82 20.85
CA HIS A 186 -17.48 3.49 21.40
C HIS A 186 -16.48 3.13 22.50
N SER A 187 -15.99 4.11 23.26
CA SER A 187 -15.00 3.91 24.33
C SER A 187 -15.45 2.96 25.45
N HIS A 188 -16.76 2.75 25.57
CA HIS A 188 -17.39 1.84 26.53
C HIS A 188 -17.34 0.36 26.10
N TYR A 189 -17.05 0.08 24.82
CA TYR A 189 -17.01 -1.30 24.31
C TYR A 189 -15.92 -2.13 25.00
N ARG A 190 -16.29 -3.35 25.38
CA ARG A 190 -15.38 -4.34 25.93
C ARG A 190 -14.57 -4.97 24.81
N VAL A 191 -13.26 -5.07 25.03
CA VAL A 191 -12.32 -5.72 24.11
C VAL A 191 -11.77 -6.98 24.79
N PRO A 192 -12.28 -8.18 24.44
CA PRO A 192 -11.84 -9.42 25.05
C PRO A 192 -10.36 -9.73 24.75
N GLN A 193 -9.65 -10.31 25.72
CA GLN A 193 -8.26 -10.73 25.52
C GLN A 193 -8.07 -11.71 24.33
N PRO A 194 -8.97 -12.70 24.10
CA PRO A 194 -8.87 -13.59 22.93
C PRO A 194 -8.87 -12.85 21.59
N LEU A 195 -9.62 -11.74 21.49
CA LEU A 195 -9.65 -10.89 20.30
C LEU A 195 -8.30 -10.22 20.07
N LEU A 196 -7.71 -9.63 21.11
CA LEU A 196 -6.39 -9.01 21.03
C LEU A 196 -5.31 -10.02 20.66
N THR A 197 -5.37 -11.25 21.21
CA THR A 197 -4.44 -12.32 20.86
C THR A 197 -4.58 -12.71 19.38
N ALA A 198 -5.80 -12.86 18.86
CA ALA A 198 -6.04 -13.14 17.45
C ALA A 198 -5.53 -12.01 16.54
N MET A 199 -5.82 -10.75 16.90
CA MET A 199 -5.35 -9.56 16.18
C MET A 199 -3.81 -9.47 16.16
N ALA A 200 -3.13 -9.91 17.22
CA ALA A 200 -1.66 -9.93 17.27
C ALA A 200 -1.04 -11.01 16.38
N GLN A 201 -1.78 -12.04 15.97
CA GLN A 201 -1.27 -13.07 15.05
C GLN A 201 -1.20 -12.58 13.61
N HIS A 202 -2.08 -11.65 13.20
CA HIS A 202 -2.12 -11.11 11.85
C HIS A 202 -0.88 -10.24 11.52
N ASN A 203 -0.51 -10.23 10.24
CA ASN A 203 0.64 -9.47 9.71
C ASN A 203 0.31 -8.01 9.39
N TRP A 204 -0.98 -7.65 9.31
CA TRP A 204 -1.45 -6.29 9.03
C TRP A 204 -0.77 -5.64 7.81
N PRO A 205 -0.93 -6.20 6.59
CA PRO A 205 -0.35 -5.62 5.37
C PRO A 205 -0.79 -4.17 5.10
N GLY A 206 -2.00 -3.78 5.52
CA GLY A 206 -2.48 -2.40 5.48
C GLY A 206 -2.19 -1.60 6.75
N ASN A 207 -1.36 -2.14 7.64
CA ASN A 207 -0.87 -1.51 8.87
C ASN A 207 -2.01 -0.92 9.74
N VAL A 208 -1.84 0.31 10.20
CA VAL A 208 -2.79 0.98 11.11
C VAL A 208 -4.11 1.32 10.41
N ARG A 209 -4.08 1.57 9.09
CA ARG A 209 -5.29 1.82 8.29
C ARG A 209 -6.18 0.57 8.22
N GLU A 210 -5.59 -0.60 8.03
CA GLU A 210 -6.33 -1.87 8.09
C GLU A 210 -6.87 -2.14 9.49
N LEU A 211 -6.09 -1.84 10.54
CA LEU A 211 -6.54 -1.97 11.92
C LEU A 211 -7.75 -1.07 12.23
N GLU A 212 -7.73 0.19 11.81
CA GLU A 212 -8.86 1.11 11.96
C GLU A 212 -10.12 0.57 11.28
N ASN A 213 -10.01 0.10 10.04
CA ASN A 213 -11.11 -0.50 9.30
C ASN A 213 -11.63 -1.78 9.97
N CYS A 214 -10.73 -2.60 10.51
CA CYS A 214 -11.09 -3.81 11.24
C CYS A 214 -11.89 -3.47 12.50
N VAL A 215 -11.44 -2.50 13.30
CA VAL A 215 -12.17 -2.05 14.50
C VAL A 215 -13.54 -1.48 14.12
N ALA A 216 -13.63 -0.65 13.09
CA ALA A 216 -14.91 -0.11 12.61
C ALA A 216 -15.88 -1.23 12.18
N ARG A 217 -15.37 -2.25 11.49
CA ARG A 217 -16.15 -3.44 11.11
C ARG A 217 -16.64 -4.21 12.33
N LEU A 218 -15.77 -4.44 13.33
CA LEU A 218 -16.15 -5.16 14.55
C LEU A 218 -17.28 -4.44 15.28
N VAL A 219 -17.17 -3.11 15.43
CA VAL A 219 -18.23 -2.29 16.04
C VAL A 219 -19.54 -2.40 15.26
N ALA A 220 -19.48 -2.34 13.93
CA ALA A 220 -20.68 -2.41 13.08
C ALA A 220 -21.38 -3.77 13.11
N LEU A 221 -20.66 -4.85 13.41
CA LEU A 221 -21.21 -6.22 13.49
C LEU A 221 -21.63 -6.62 14.91
N SER A 222 -21.12 -5.93 15.93
CA SER A 222 -21.49 -6.19 17.32
C SER A 222 -22.91 -5.72 17.62
N SER A 223 -23.72 -6.62 18.18
CA SER A 223 -25.09 -6.33 18.62
C SER A 223 -25.16 -5.89 20.09
N ASP A 224 -24.03 -5.95 20.79
CA ASP A 224 -23.81 -5.61 22.19
C ASP A 224 -22.54 -4.75 22.36
N ASP A 225 -22.29 -4.27 23.57
CA ASP A 225 -21.11 -3.46 23.91
C ASP A 225 -19.82 -4.30 24.04
N THR A 226 -19.69 -5.38 23.27
CA THR A 226 -18.51 -6.28 23.27
C THR A 226 -18.07 -6.56 21.84
N LEU A 227 -16.76 -6.47 21.58
CA LEU A 227 -16.21 -6.92 20.29
C LEU A 227 -15.98 -8.43 20.31
N HIS A 228 -16.49 -9.13 19.29
CA HIS A 228 -16.40 -10.58 19.21
C HIS A 228 -15.35 -11.07 18.20
N VAL A 229 -14.63 -12.13 18.56
CA VAL A 229 -13.59 -12.76 17.72
C VAL A 229 -14.18 -13.26 16.39
N GLU A 230 -15.42 -13.73 16.41
CA GLU A 230 -16.13 -14.25 15.23
C GLU A 230 -16.41 -13.19 14.16
N HIS A 231 -16.40 -11.91 14.51
CA HIS A 231 -16.60 -10.80 13.59
C HIS A 231 -15.30 -10.35 12.90
N LEU A 232 -14.15 -10.90 13.31
CA LEU A 232 -12.90 -10.65 12.62
C LEU A 232 -13.02 -11.04 11.15
N PRO A 233 -12.41 -10.26 10.24
CA PRO A 233 -12.30 -10.70 8.87
C PRO A 233 -11.63 -12.07 8.84
N ARG A 234 -12.07 -12.93 7.93
CA ARG A 234 -11.30 -14.12 7.57
C ARG A 234 -10.04 -13.58 6.90
N TRP A 235 -8.98 -13.40 7.68
CA TRP A 235 -7.65 -13.16 7.16
C TRP A 235 -7.29 -14.43 6.44
N GLU A 236 -7.48 -14.44 5.13
CA GLU A 236 -6.80 -15.40 4.29
C GLU A 236 -5.33 -15.21 4.63
N THR A 237 -4.77 -16.18 5.36
CA THR A 237 -3.34 -16.43 5.41
C THR A 237 -2.88 -16.22 3.99
N GLU A 238 -2.02 -15.22 3.80
CA GLU A 238 -1.47 -14.73 2.55
C GLU A 238 -1.89 -15.55 1.33
N VAL A 239 -2.46 -14.86 0.33
CA VAL A 239 -2.26 -15.21 -1.08
C VAL A 239 -0.90 -15.90 -1.18
N ALA A 240 -0.93 -17.24 -1.18
CA ALA A 240 0.24 -18.01 -1.52
C ALA A 240 0.64 -17.46 -2.89
N PRO A 241 1.94 -17.30 -3.17
CA PRO A 241 2.31 -17.01 -4.55
C PRO A 241 1.54 -18.01 -5.42
N PRO A 242 0.90 -17.60 -6.52
CA PRO A 242 0.43 -18.59 -7.47
C PRO A 242 1.65 -19.46 -7.72
N CYS A 243 1.57 -20.74 -7.33
CA CYS A 243 2.67 -21.69 -7.50
C CYS A 243 3.27 -21.40 -8.86
N GLU A 244 4.56 -21.07 -8.86
CA GLU A 244 5.32 -20.65 -10.02
C GLU A 244 4.80 -21.40 -11.25
N ARG A 245 4.10 -20.68 -12.14
CA ARG A 245 4.21 -21.03 -13.55
C ARG A 245 5.62 -20.61 -13.90
N PRO A 246 6.55 -21.54 -14.16
CA PRO A 246 7.87 -21.17 -14.62
C PRO A 246 7.67 -20.39 -15.92
N ALA A 247 8.26 -19.20 -15.97
CA ALA A 247 8.27 -18.34 -17.14
C ALA A 247 8.71 -19.16 -18.36
N VAL A 248 8.00 -18.95 -19.47
CA VAL A 248 8.42 -19.35 -20.80
C VAL A 248 9.84 -18.80 -21.04
N PRO A 249 10.87 -19.65 -21.21
CA PRO A 249 12.08 -19.22 -21.88
C PRO A 249 11.77 -19.18 -23.37
N ALA A 250 12.02 -18.03 -24.00
CA ALA A 250 12.20 -17.98 -25.43
C ALA A 250 13.26 -19.01 -25.85
N GLU A 251 12.98 -19.67 -26.97
CA GLU A 251 13.72 -20.79 -27.56
C GLU A 251 15.24 -20.62 -27.51
N PRO A 252 15.96 -21.73 -27.32
CA PRO A 252 16.75 -22.18 -28.45
C PRO A 252 16.45 -23.64 -28.81
N LYS A 253 16.18 -23.80 -30.10
CA LYS A 253 16.42 -24.96 -30.95
C LYS A 253 17.32 -26.03 -30.31
N HIS A 254 16.81 -27.25 -30.17
CA HIS A 254 17.22 -28.44 -30.93
C HIS A 254 16.64 -29.72 -30.31
N GLU A 255 16.02 -30.51 -31.19
CA GLU A 255 16.00 -31.99 -31.26
C GLU A 255 16.35 -32.77 -29.98
N ASP A 256 15.36 -33.48 -29.41
CA ASP A 256 15.20 -34.93 -29.59
C ASP A 256 14.18 -35.54 -28.60
N SER A 257 13.41 -36.50 -29.11
CA SER A 257 12.37 -37.34 -28.48
C SER A 257 12.67 -37.81 -27.04
N PRO A 258 11.68 -37.95 -26.11
CA PRO A 258 11.14 -39.29 -25.81
C PRO A 258 9.71 -39.41 -25.19
N ARG A 259 8.95 -40.42 -25.65
CA ARG A 259 7.90 -41.26 -24.98
C ARG A 259 6.64 -40.61 -24.32
N PRO A 260 5.45 -41.24 -24.43
CA PRO A 260 4.19 -40.61 -24.06
C PRO A 260 3.93 -40.65 -22.54
N ALA A 261 3.89 -39.49 -21.90
CA ALA A 261 3.16 -39.30 -20.65
C ALA A 261 1.66 -39.48 -20.94
N MET A 262 0.95 -40.25 -20.12
CA MET A 262 -0.50 -40.46 -20.25
C MET A 262 -1.21 -39.12 -20.44
N SER A 263 -1.91 -38.97 -21.57
CA SER A 263 -2.76 -37.80 -21.79
C SER A 263 -3.83 -37.72 -20.70
N LEU A 264 -4.28 -36.51 -20.37
CA LEU A 264 -5.37 -36.25 -19.43
C LEU A 264 -6.61 -37.11 -19.72
N ASP A 265 -6.84 -37.43 -21.00
CA ASP A 265 -7.91 -38.34 -21.46
C ASP A 265 -7.73 -39.78 -20.99
N GLY A 266 -6.49 -40.28 -20.91
CA GLY A 266 -6.19 -41.62 -20.40
C GLY A 266 -6.39 -41.74 -18.89
N ALA A 267 -6.04 -40.68 -18.15
CA ALA A 267 -6.26 -40.62 -16.70
C ALA A 267 -7.77 -40.54 -16.36
N GLU A 268 -8.54 -39.77 -17.12
CA GLU A 268 -9.99 -39.67 -16.97
C GLU A 268 -10.68 -41.01 -17.29
N ARG A 269 -10.29 -41.67 -18.38
CA ARG A 269 -10.81 -43.00 -18.74
C ARG A 269 -10.51 -44.04 -17.65
N ALA A 270 -9.27 -44.11 -17.17
CA ALA A 270 -8.89 -45.07 -16.13
C ALA A 270 -9.57 -44.81 -14.77
N ALA A 271 -9.93 -43.56 -14.48
CA ALA A 271 -10.73 -43.23 -13.29
C ALA A 271 -12.19 -43.69 -13.43
N ILE A 272 -12.78 -43.52 -14.62
CA ILE A 272 -14.16 -43.96 -14.93
C ILE A 272 -14.27 -45.48 -14.89
N GLU A 273 -13.32 -46.22 -15.49
CA GLU A 273 -13.31 -47.69 -15.47
C GLU A 273 -13.19 -48.25 -14.04
N ARG A 274 -12.30 -47.67 -13.21
CA ARG A 274 -12.15 -48.09 -11.81
C ARG A 274 -13.40 -47.82 -10.98
N ALA A 275 -14.06 -46.68 -11.17
CA ALA A 275 -15.29 -46.36 -10.46
C ALA A 275 -16.46 -47.26 -10.88
N LEU A 276 -16.55 -47.64 -12.16
CA LEU A 276 -17.58 -48.57 -12.65
C LEU A 276 -17.35 -50.00 -12.15
N SER A 277 -16.09 -50.44 -12.08
CA SER A 277 -15.73 -51.75 -11.53
C SER A 277 -16.02 -51.82 -10.02
N ALA A 278 -15.62 -50.80 -9.26
CA ALA A 278 -15.90 -50.73 -7.81
C ALA A 278 -17.41 -50.64 -7.48
N ALA A 279 -18.21 -50.08 -8.39
CA ALA A 279 -19.67 -49.98 -8.25
C ALA A 279 -20.43 -51.16 -8.90
N ASN A 280 -19.75 -52.24 -9.32
CA ASN A 280 -20.35 -53.39 -10.02
C ASN A 280 -21.29 -52.98 -11.16
N GLY A 281 -20.91 -51.97 -11.95
CA GLY A 281 -21.68 -51.47 -13.10
C GLY A 281 -22.85 -50.55 -12.76
N LYS A 282 -23.09 -50.23 -11.48
CA LYS A 282 -24.15 -49.28 -11.08
C LYS A 282 -23.71 -47.83 -11.29
N ILE A 283 -24.26 -47.21 -12.32
CA ILE A 283 -23.91 -45.84 -12.77
C ILE A 283 -24.11 -44.79 -11.67
N ASN A 284 -25.14 -44.92 -10.84
CA ASN A 284 -25.42 -43.93 -9.78
C ASN A 284 -24.38 -43.94 -8.65
N GLU A 285 -23.86 -45.11 -8.32
CA GLU A 285 -22.84 -45.27 -7.27
C GLU A 285 -21.46 -44.87 -7.79
N ALA A 286 -21.13 -45.24 -9.04
CA ALA A 286 -19.91 -44.80 -9.72
C ALA A 286 -19.83 -43.27 -9.86
N ALA A 287 -20.94 -42.61 -10.18
CA ALA A 287 -21.00 -41.16 -10.29
C ALA A 287 -20.75 -40.47 -8.94
N LYS A 288 -21.29 -41.02 -7.85
CA LYS A 288 -21.03 -40.53 -6.48
C LYS A 288 -19.58 -40.71 -6.07
N LEU A 289 -18.96 -41.85 -6.39
CA LEU A 289 -17.55 -42.11 -6.10
C LEU A 289 -16.61 -41.15 -6.84
N LEU A 290 -17.00 -40.72 -8.04
CA LEU A 290 -16.25 -39.75 -8.85
C LEU A 290 -16.59 -38.29 -8.52
N GLY A 291 -17.58 -38.03 -7.65
CA GLY A 291 -18.03 -36.67 -7.32
C GLY A 291 -18.69 -35.92 -8.48
N ILE A 292 -19.20 -36.63 -9.50
CA ILE A 292 -19.82 -36.03 -10.70
C ILE A 292 -21.29 -36.39 -10.82
N ASN A 293 -22.04 -35.57 -11.57
CA ASN A 293 -23.44 -35.86 -11.86
C ASN A 293 -23.59 -37.09 -12.78
N ARG A 294 -24.65 -37.88 -12.58
CA ARG A 294 -24.99 -39.07 -13.38
C ARG A 294 -25.03 -38.78 -14.89
N SER A 295 -25.59 -37.63 -15.28
CA SER A 295 -25.67 -37.22 -16.70
C SER A 295 -24.28 -37.00 -17.31
N THR A 296 -23.35 -36.44 -16.54
CA THR A 296 -21.95 -36.24 -16.94
C THR A 296 -21.22 -37.56 -17.11
N LEU A 297 -21.39 -38.51 -16.18
CA LEU A 297 -20.80 -39.84 -16.30
C LEU A 297 -21.33 -40.59 -17.52
N TYR A 298 -22.64 -40.49 -17.82
CA TYR A 298 -23.25 -41.13 -18.99
C TYR A 298 -22.67 -40.60 -20.31
N ARG A 299 -22.48 -39.27 -20.40
CA ARG A 299 -21.87 -38.62 -21.57
C ARG A 299 -20.41 -39.01 -21.76
N ARG A 300 -19.62 -39.03 -20.68
CA ARG A 300 -18.19 -39.40 -20.71
C ARG A 300 -17.98 -40.86 -21.03
N ARG A 301 -18.79 -41.76 -20.43
CA ARG A 301 -18.79 -43.19 -20.75
C ARG A 301 -19.03 -43.45 -22.24
N ARG A 302 -20.04 -42.80 -22.83
CA ARG A 302 -20.34 -42.91 -24.27
C ARG A 302 -19.22 -42.35 -25.15
N TYR A 303 -18.57 -41.28 -24.71
CA TYR A 303 -17.43 -40.68 -25.40
C TYR A 303 -16.22 -41.63 -25.45
N TYR A 304 -15.94 -42.38 -24.37
CA TYR A 304 -14.84 -43.34 -24.30
C TYR A 304 -15.20 -44.79 -24.72
N GLY A 305 -16.46 -45.06 -25.08
CA GLY A 305 -16.92 -46.36 -25.56
C GLY A 305 -17.03 -47.46 -24.48
N LEU A 306 -17.28 -47.07 -23.23
CA LEU A 306 -17.42 -47.95 -22.06
C LEU A 306 -18.87 -48.27 -21.69
#